data_AF-A0A0N4XQH9-F1
#
_entry.id   AF-A0A0N4XQH9-F1
#
_cell.length_a   1.000
_cell.length_b   1.000
_cell.length_c   1.000
_cell.angle_alpha   90.00
_cell.angle_beta   90.00
_cell.angle_gamma   90.00
#
_symmetry.space_group_name_H-M   'P 1'
#
loop_
_entity.id
_entity.type
_entity.pdbx_description
1 polymer ?
#
loop_
_entity_poly.entity_id
_entity_poly.type
_entity_poly.pdbx_seq_one_letter_code
_entity_poly.pdbx_strand_id
1 'polypeptide(L)'
;LKVTAAVPISHESSPLAPAVEVALALIHASYPNIVGVYYSNQNYKDKSLNPYAIRLCESVMSVCNSSAVLIQVINWNLSPDCESNSLTAYAKDGESWKDVQ
;
A
#
# COMPACT_ATOMS: atom_id res chain seq x y z
N LEU A 1 -10.05 -2.48 -10.96
CA LEU A 1 -10.32 -2.00 -9.59
C LEU A 1 -10.42 -0.47 -9.62
N LYS A 2 -11.38 0.16 -8.94
CA LYS A 2 -11.46 1.63 -8.83
C LYS A 2 -11.22 2.03 -7.37
N VAL A 3 -10.18 2.82 -7.11
CA VAL A 3 -9.86 3.37 -5.79
C VAL A 3 -10.55 4.73 -5.66
N THR A 4 -11.36 4.92 -4.61
CA THR A 4 -12.14 6.16 -4.39
C THR A 4 -11.64 6.99 -3.21
N ALA A 5 -10.90 6.38 -2.29
CA ALA A 5 -10.34 7.03 -1.11
C ALA A 5 -9.07 6.30 -0.66
N ALA A 6 -8.22 7.00 0.10
CA ALA A 6 -7.05 6.44 0.77
C ALA A 6 -6.99 7.00 2.19
N VAL A 7 -6.58 6.16 3.15
CA VAL A 7 -6.40 6.56 4.55
C VAL A 7 -4.91 6.46 4.90
N PRO A 8 -4.23 7.57 5.21
CA PRO A 8 -2.86 7.53 5.72
C PRO A 8 -2.82 6.96 7.13
N ILE A 9 -1.96 5.96 7.35
CA ILE A 9 -1.86 5.24 8.64
C ILE A 9 -0.63 5.69 9.43
N SER A 10 0.55 5.74 8.79
CA SER A 10 1.81 6.14 9.42
C SER A 10 2.76 6.75 8.39
N HIS A 11 3.68 7.57 8.88
CA HIS A 11 4.77 8.18 8.11
C HIS A 11 6.15 7.65 8.53
N GLU A 12 6.21 6.75 9.50
CA GLU A 12 7.47 6.14 9.95
C GLU A 12 7.89 4.99 9.03
N SER A 13 9.20 4.76 8.92
CA SER A 13 9.78 3.73 8.05
C SER A 13 9.48 2.29 8.50
N SER A 14 9.07 2.10 9.76
CA SER A 14 8.67 0.80 10.31
C SER A 14 7.67 1.02 11.44
N PRO A 15 6.37 1.19 11.12
CA PRO A 15 5.37 1.43 12.15
C PRO A 15 5.25 0.20 13.07
N LEU A 16 5.10 0.46 14.37
CA LEU A 16 4.89 -0.59 15.36
C LEU A 16 3.62 -1.38 15.04
N ALA A 17 3.72 -2.72 15.01
CA ALA A 17 2.62 -3.60 14.66
C ALA A 17 1.31 -3.30 15.43
N PRO A 18 1.32 -3.05 16.76
CA PRO A 18 0.08 -2.77 17.50
C PRO A 18 -0.65 -1.51 17.00
N ALA A 19 0.10 -0.46 16.62
CA ALA A 19 -0.52 0.77 16.14
C ALA A 19 -1.23 0.55 14.79
N VAL A 20 -0.62 -0.26 13.92
CA VAL A 20 -1.17 -0.58 12.60
C VAL A 20 -2.36 -1.52 12.71
N GLU A 21 -2.32 -2.49 13.63
CA GLU A 21 -3.45 -3.37 13.92
C GLU A 21 -4.68 -2.59 14.39
N VAL A 22 -4.50 -1.67 15.34
CA VAL A 22 -5.59 -0.81 15.83
C VAL A 22 -6.12 0.10 14.72
N ALA A 23 -5.23 0.73 13.95
CA ALA A 23 -5.64 1.58 12.83
C ALA A 23 -6.44 0.78 11.79
N LEU A 24 -5.98 -0.42 11.43
CA LEU A 24 -6.65 -1.27 10.46
C LEU A 24 -8.02 -1.74 10.96
N ALA A 25 -8.17 -2.06 12.25
CA ALA A 25 -9.46 -2.41 12.85
C ALA A 25 -10.47 -1.25 12.76
N LEU A 26 -10.03 -0.03 13.09
CA LEU A 26 -10.88 1.17 13.01
C LEU A 26 -11.27 1.52 11.56
N ILE A 27 -10.32 1.41 10.64
CA ILE A 27 -10.56 1.63 9.20
C ILE A 27 -11.53 0.59 8.68
N HIS A 28 -11.33 -0.69 8.98
CA HIS A 28 -12.19 -1.77 8.50
C HIS A 28 -13.63 -1.62 9.02
N ALA A 29 -13.81 -1.19 10.28
CA ALA A 29 -15.12 -0.91 10.85
C ALA A 29 -15.86 0.24 10.12
N SER A 30 -15.12 1.22 9.57
CA SER A 30 -15.68 2.36 8.85
C SER A 30 -15.80 2.13 7.34
N TYR A 31 -14.89 1.33 6.79
CA TYR A 31 -14.71 1.06 5.37
C TYR A 31 -14.44 -0.45 5.17
N PRO A 32 -15.49 -1.27 5.05
CA PRO A 32 -15.35 -2.73 5.05
C PRO A 32 -14.61 -3.28 3.83
N ASN A 33 -14.57 -2.53 2.72
CA ASN A 33 -13.98 -2.94 1.45
C ASN A 33 -12.60 -2.29 1.26
N ILE A 34 -11.60 -2.71 2.03
CA ILE A 34 -10.22 -2.25 1.84
C ILE A 34 -9.66 -2.95 0.60
N VAL A 35 -9.25 -2.16 -0.39
CA VAL A 35 -8.86 -2.67 -1.72
C VAL A 35 -7.35 -2.71 -1.97
N GLY A 36 -6.55 -2.28 -1.00
CA GLY A 36 -5.12 -2.15 -1.19
C GLY A 36 -4.38 -1.49 -0.03
N VAL A 37 -3.06 -1.52 -0.15
CA VAL A 37 -2.12 -0.83 0.73
C VAL A 37 -1.21 0.01 -0.15
N TYR A 38 -0.94 1.24 0.28
CA TYR A 38 0.07 2.08 -0.38
C TYR A 38 1.23 2.36 0.57
N TYR A 39 2.43 2.51 0.02
CA TYR A 39 3.63 2.81 0.79
C TYR A 39 4.63 3.62 -0.05
N SER A 40 5.64 4.18 0.63
CA SER A 40 6.82 4.73 -0.04
C SER A 40 8.08 4.33 0.71
N ASN A 41 9.14 4.01 -0.02
CA ASN A 41 10.42 3.70 0.60
C ASN A 41 11.10 4.99 1.06
N GLN A 42 11.72 4.97 2.24
CA GLN A 42 12.44 6.15 2.77
C GLN A 42 13.59 6.59 1.84
N ASN A 43 14.29 5.63 1.22
CA ASN A 43 15.34 5.93 0.26
C ASN A 43 14.74 6.18 -1.12
N TYR A 44 14.96 7.39 -1.65
CA TYR A 44 14.46 7.86 -2.94
C TYR A 44 15.06 7.15 -4.16
N LYS A 45 16.05 6.27 -4.00
CA LYS A 45 16.56 5.42 -5.09
C LYS A 45 16.06 3.98 -5.01
N ASP A 46 15.40 3.62 -3.91
CA ASP A 46 14.98 2.26 -3.65
C ASP A 46 13.63 1.95 -4.30
N LYS A 47 13.70 1.17 -5.38
CA LYS A 47 12.52 0.69 -6.13
C LYS A 47 12.07 -0.71 -5.72
N SER A 48 12.68 -1.28 -4.68
CA SER A 48 12.32 -2.62 -4.23
C SER A 48 10.94 -2.64 -3.56
N LEU A 49 10.28 -3.78 -3.68
CA LEU A 49 9.06 -4.03 -2.92
C LEU A 49 9.39 -4.19 -1.44
N ASN A 50 8.75 -3.38 -0.61
CA ASN A 50 8.99 -3.42 0.83
C ASN A 50 8.33 -4.68 1.43
N PRO A 51 9.08 -5.58 2.10
CA PRO A 51 8.53 -6.81 2.66
C PRO A 51 7.44 -6.57 3.72
N TYR A 52 7.53 -5.48 4.47
CA TYR A 52 6.50 -5.09 5.43
C TYR A 52 5.20 -4.70 4.72
N ALA A 53 5.30 -3.88 3.66
CA ALA A 53 4.14 -3.47 2.88
C ALA A 53 3.46 -4.66 2.17
N ILE A 54 4.25 -5.62 1.68
CA ILE A 54 3.74 -6.90 1.16
C ILE A 54 2.91 -7.62 2.22
N ARG A 55 3.49 -7.87 3.41
CA ARG A 55 2.80 -8.60 4.48
C ARG A 55 1.52 -7.90 4.93
N LEU A 56 1.55 -6.57 5.05
CA LEU A 56 0.36 -5.81 5.40
C LEU A 56 -0.73 -5.94 4.32
N CYS A 57 -0.35 -5.88 3.04
CA CYS A 57 -1.28 -6.08 1.94
C CYS A 57 -1.88 -7.50 1.95
N GLU A 58 -1.07 -8.52 2.24
CA GLU A 58 -1.55 -9.91 2.41
C GLU A 58 -2.51 -10.06 3.60
N SER A 59 -2.25 -9.38 4.72
CA SER A 59 -3.19 -9.34 5.85
C SER A 59 -4.52 -8.70 5.45
N VAL A 60 -4.50 -7.60 4.69
CA VAL A 60 -5.70 -6.97 4.14
C VAL A 60 -6.47 -7.95 3.24
N MET A 61 -5.79 -8.65 2.34
CA MET A 61 -6.41 -9.66 1.47
C MET A 61 -7.10 -10.76 2.27
N SER A 62 -6.43 -11.27 3.31
CA SER A 62 -6.96 -12.32 4.17
C SER A 62 -8.17 -11.86 4.98
N VAL A 63 -8.14 -10.65 5.55
CA VAL A 63 -9.23 -10.12 6.39
C VAL A 63 -10.44 -9.73 5.55
N CYS A 64 -10.21 -9.09 4.39
CA CYS A 64 -11.29 -8.63 3.52
C CYS A 64 -11.77 -9.71 2.53
N ASN A 65 -11.16 -10.90 2.55
CA ASN A 65 -11.42 -12.00 1.63
C ASN A 65 -11.50 -11.54 0.15
N SER A 66 -10.54 -10.70 -0.26
CA SER A 66 -10.52 -10.12 -1.61
C SER A 66 -9.10 -9.91 -2.12
N SER A 67 -8.98 -9.72 -3.44
CA SER A 67 -7.71 -9.29 -4.05
C SER A 67 -7.44 -7.84 -3.69
N ALA A 68 -6.23 -7.56 -3.21
CA ALA A 68 -5.76 -6.22 -2.88
C ALA A 68 -4.63 -5.80 -3.82
N VAL A 69 -4.51 -4.50 -4.07
CA VAL A 69 -3.42 -3.91 -4.85
C VAL A 69 -2.41 -3.29 -3.90
N LEU A 70 -1.13 -3.57 -4.12
CA LEU A 70 -0.02 -2.90 -3.44
C LEU A 70 0.43 -1.72 -4.31
N ILE A 71 0.38 -0.50 -3.79
CA ILE A 71 0.76 0.71 -4.52
C ILE A 71 2.07 1.26 -3.93
N GLN A 72 3.10 1.34 -4.75
CA GLN A 72 4.34 2.04 -4.40
C GLN A 72 4.28 3.48 -4.89
N VAL A 73 4.48 4.42 -3.98
CA VAL A 73 4.63 5.83 -4.29
C VAL A 73 6.10 6.13 -4.61
N ILE A 74 6.33 6.59 -5.83
CA ILE A 74 7.61 6.98 -6.40
C ILE A 74 8.00 8.37 -5.87
N ASN A 75 8.52 8.43 -4.65
CA ASN A 75 8.70 9.70 -3.93
C ASN A 75 9.70 10.67 -4.56
N TRP A 76 10.69 10.20 -5.34
CA TRP A 76 11.59 11.10 -6.07
C TRP A 76 10.92 11.85 -7.22
N ASN A 77 9.74 11.38 -7.65
CA ASN A 77 8.93 11.98 -8.71
C ASN A 77 7.74 12.75 -8.14
N LEU A 78 7.63 12.86 -6.81
CA LEU A 78 6.63 13.70 -6.17
C LEU A 78 7.12 15.16 -6.19
N SER A 79 6.46 15.95 -7.03
CA SER A 79 6.52 17.41 -7.01
C SER A 79 5.11 17.96 -7.14
N PRO A 80 4.88 19.23 -6.76
CA PRO A 80 3.60 19.90 -7.02
C PRO A 80 3.20 19.85 -8.50
N ASP A 81 4.21 19.83 -9.39
CA ASP A 81 4.07 19.85 -10.84
C ASP A 81 4.43 18.48 -11.46
N CYS A 82 4.10 17.36 -10.80
CA CYS A 82 4.49 16.05 -11.35
C CYS A 82 3.76 15.77 -12.69
N GLU A 83 4.51 15.71 -13.78
CA GLU A 83 3.97 15.48 -15.13
C GLU A 83 3.85 13.99 -15.49
N SER A 84 4.45 13.12 -14.67
CA SER A 84 4.47 11.67 -14.89
C SER A 84 3.87 10.94 -13.71
N ASN A 85 3.36 9.72 -13.97
CA ASN A 85 2.71 8.92 -12.93
C ASN A 85 3.72 8.55 -11.83
N SER A 86 3.47 9.00 -10.61
CA SER A 86 4.32 8.76 -9.44
C SER A 86 3.85 7.57 -8.60
N LEU A 87 3.07 6.69 -9.21
CA LEU A 87 2.54 5.49 -8.58
C LEU A 87 2.83 4.27 -9.46
N THR A 88 3.32 3.20 -8.85
CA THR A 88 3.38 1.87 -9.47
C THR A 88 2.46 0.94 -8.69
N ALA A 89 1.59 0.23 -9.40
CA ALA A 89 0.64 -0.69 -8.81
C ALA A 89 1.11 -2.13 -9.01
N TYR A 90 0.98 -2.96 -7.98
CA TYR A 90 1.34 -4.37 -8.03
C TYR A 90 0.16 -5.22 -7.61
N ALA A 91 -0.09 -6.32 -8.33
CA ALA A 91 -1.04 -7.35 -7.97
C ALA A 91 -0.31 -8.65 -7.63
N LYS A 92 -0.88 -9.39 -6.70
CA LYS A 92 -0.38 -10.72 -6.34
C LYS A 92 -0.73 -11.70 -7.46
N ASP A 93 0.29 -12.36 -8.00
CA ASP A 93 0.21 -13.43 -9.00
C ASP A 93 0.96 -14.66 -8.46
N GLY A 94 0.19 -15.61 -7.92
CA GLY A 94 0.70 -16.75 -7.16
C GLY A 94 1.45 -16.30 -5.91
N GLU A 95 2.74 -16.62 -5.85
CA GLU A 95 3.65 -16.22 -4.76
C GLU A 95 4.40 -14.91 -5.05
N SER A 96 4.22 -14.34 -6.24
CA SER A 96 4.94 -13.16 -6.71
C SER A 96 4.05 -11.92 -6.78
N TRP A 97 4.66 -10.73 -6.76
CA TRP A 97 3.97 -9.47 -7.01
C TRP A 97 4.41 -8.93 -8.37
N LYS A 98 3.46 -8.67 -9.25
CA LYS A 98 3.71 -8.19 -10.62
C LYS A 98 3.13 -6.80 -10.82
N ASP A 99 3.86 -5.99 -11.57
CA ASP A 99 3.41 -4.66 -11.98
C ASP A 99 2.12 -4.78 -12.79
N VAL A 100 1.15 -3.91 -12.50
CA VAL A 100 -0.15 -3.82 -13.14
C VAL A 100 -0.20 -2.50 -13.90
N GLN A 101 0.67 -2.39 -14.90
CA GLN A 101 0.62 -1.33 -15.91
C GLN A 101 -0.15 -1.80 -17.14
#